data_AF-A0A0K2Y6Q7-F1
#
_entry.id   AF-A0A0K2Y6Q7-F1
#
_cell.length_a   1.000
_cell.length_b   1.000
_cell.length_c   1.000
_cell.angle_alpha   90.00
_cell.angle_beta   90.00
_cell.angle_gamma   90.00
#
_symmetry.space_group_name_H-M   'P 1'
#
loop_
_entity.id
_entity.type
_entity.pdbx_description
1 polymer ?
#
loop_
_entity_poly.entity_id
_entity_poly.type
_entity_poly.pdbx_seq_one_letter_code
_entity_poly.pdbx_strand_id
1 'polypeptide(L)'
;MLLAHVFLGLAKSSDFEPPRVVKMLRDQSELFLFNDPRKNSGDPINILEESKARVGKTLYRGFVLRTLWPYAENANNGKINVSLMCFGFYKGSKWHKGFCLELNPEATFSQTSVDFKQDALTLRINEYAIECDWEHRNLEILTFKPSKGRYVLQSYSRVNDSDQDIDPFYRQKRDGKKIYMEQIKNSVLQGLQDHGYKKHYCQTWEDKNGIE
;
A
#
# COMPACT_ATOMS: atom_id res chain seq x y z
N MET A 1 -15.40 7.68 -10.24
CA MET A 1 -15.17 6.79 -11.42
C MET A 1 -13.74 6.29 -11.34
N LEU A 2 -13.51 5.07 -10.87
CA LEU A 2 -12.19 4.42 -10.87
C LEU A 2 -11.96 3.87 -12.29
N LEU A 3 -10.88 4.25 -12.96
CA LEU A 3 -10.47 3.62 -14.22
C LEU A 3 -9.31 2.67 -13.88
N ALA A 4 -9.60 1.37 -13.77
CA ALA A 4 -8.57 0.35 -13.60
C ALA A 4 -8.07 -0.07 -14.99
N HIS A 5 -6.78 0.12 -15.28
CA HIS A 5 -6.16 -0.46 -16.47
C HIS A 5 -5.50 -1.75 -16.06
N VAL A 6 -6.09 -2.88 -16.45
CA VAL A 6 -5.49 -4.21 -16.27
C VAL A 6 -4.51 -4.43 -17.41
N PHE A 7 -3.22 -4.45 -17.11
CA PHE A 7 -2.21 -4.88 -18.07
C PHE A 7 -2.05 -6.39 -17.93
N LEU A 8 -2.79 -7.16 -18.73
CA LEU A 8 -2.55 -8.59 -18.87
C LEU A 8 -1.23 -8.75 -19.63
N GLY A 9 -0.19 -9.17 -18.91
CA GLY A 9 1.09 -9.58 -19.48
C GLY A 9 0.93 -10.87 -20.27
N LEU A 10 0.34 -10.79 -21.46
CA LEU A 10 0.39 -11.83 -22.48
C LEU A 10 0.96 -11.23 -23.76
N ALA A 11 2.18 -10.73 -23.67
CA ALA A 11 3.00 -10.51 -24.85
C ALA A 11 4.48 -10.42 -24.45
N LYS A 12 5.26 -11.42 -24.89
CA LYS A 12 6.67 -11.19 -25.22
C LYS A 12 6.69 -10.22 -26.40
N SER A 13 6.59 -8.92 -26.13
CA SER A 13 6.91 -7.89 -27.11
C SER A 13 7.86 -6.92 -26.44
N SER A 14 9.02 -6.72 -27.08
CA SER A 14 10.04 -5.74 -26.72
C SER A 14 9.56 -4.29 -26.90
N ASP A 15 8.30 -4.08 -27.26
CA ASP A 15 7.81 -2.83 -27.85
C ASP A 15 6.77 -2.12 -26.97
N PHE A 16 6.49 -2.64 -25.77
CA PHE A 16 5.66 -1.94 -24.80
C PHE A 16 6.53 -1.30 -23.72
N GLU A 17 6.95 -0.05 -23.94
CA GLU A 17 7.43 0.78 -22.84
C GLU A 17 6.27 0.98 -21.85
N PRO A 18 6.41 0.56 -20.59
CA PRO A 18 5.37 0.81 -19.61
C PRO A 18 5.18 2.32 -19.48
N PRO A 19 3.95 2.84 -19.30
CA PRO A 19 3.71 4.27 -19.15
C PRO A 19 4.70 4.88 -18.17
N ARG A 20 5.29 6.04 -18.46
CA ARG A 20 6.36 6.67 -17.65
C ARG A 20 6.16 6.55 -16.13
N VAL A 21 4.91 6.66 -15.67
CA VAL A 21 4.51 6.51 -14.27
C VAL A 21 4.79 5.11 -13.70
N VAL A 22 4.52 4.04 -14.46
CA VAL A 22 4.83 2.66 -14.06
C VAL A 22 6.33 2.48 -13.86
N LYS A 23 7.17 2.97 -14.79
CA LYS A 23 8.63 2.96 -14.60
C LYS A 23 9.03 3.71 -13.34
N MET A 24 8.52 4.93 -13.15
CA MET A 24 8.78 5.73 -11.96
C MET A 24 8.37 5.04 -10.66
N LEU A 25 7.27 4.28 -10.65
CA LEU A 25 6.80 3.51 -9.49
C LEU A 25 7.67 2.27 -9.24
N ARG A 26 8.08 1.56 -10.29
CA ARG A 26 9.00 0.41 -10.19
C ARG A 26 10.36 0.84 -9.64
N ASP A 27 10.89 1.97 -10.09
CA ASP A 27 12.17 2.51 -9.62
C ASP A 27 12.14 2.92 -8.13
N GLN A 28 10.98 2.91 -7.46
CA GLN A 28 10.89 3.21 -6.02
C GLN A 28 11.28 2.02 -5.13
N SER A 29 11.21 0.77 -5.61
CA SER A 29 11.52 -0.43 -4.81
C SER A 29 12.68 -1.21 -5.40
N GLU A 30 13.66 -1.54 -4.56
CA GLU A 30 14.80 -2.38 -4.92
C GLU A 30 14.40 -3.82 -5.28
N LEU A 31 13.22 -4.27 -4.83
CA LEU A 31 12.64 -5.56 -5.21
C LEU A 31 12.37 -5.68 -6.72
N PHE A 32 12.28 -4.56 -7.44
CA PHE A 32 12.21 -4.56 -8.91
C PHE A 32 13.58 -4.56 -9.59
N LEU A 33 14.68 -4.28 -8.86
CA LEU A 33 15.92 -3.84 -9.48
C LEU A 33 17.04 -4.86 -9.56
N PHE A 34 17.03 -6.00 -8.86
CA PHE A 34 18.08 -7.01 -9.06
C PHE A 34 17.60 -8.42 -8.76
N ASN A 35 17.92 -9.35 -9.69
CA ASN A 35 17.87 -10.82 -9.52
C ASN A 35 16.80 -11.29 -8.55
N ASP A 36 15.56 -10.90 -8.83
CA ASP A 36 14.43 -11.39 -8.09
C ASP A 36 14.46 -12.93 -8.19
N PRO A 37 14.58 -13.69 -7.08
CA PRO A 37 14.55 -15.15 -7.12
C PRO A 37 13.25 -15.67 -7.77
N ARG A 38 12.23 -14.81 -7.90
CA ARG A 38 10.97 -15.07 -8.61
C ARG A 38 11.03 -14.88 -10.12
N LYS A 39 12.19 -14.57 -10.73
CA LYS A 39 12.37 -14.56 -12.20
C LYS A 39 12.07 -15.93 -12.84
N ASN A 40 12.18 -16.99 -12.03
CA ASN A 40 11.80 -18.35 -12.41
C ASN A 40 10.30 -18.65 -12.17
N SER A 41 9.55 -17.74 -11.54
CA SER A 41 8.17 -17.95 -11.09
C SER A 41 7.09 -17.47 -12.08
N GLY A 42 7.49 -16.90 -13.21
CA GLY A 42 6.60 -16.38 -14.25
C GLY A 42 6.64 -14.85 -14.35
N ASP A 43 5.89 -14.31 -15.32
CA ASP A 43 5.84 -12.87 -15.55
C ASP A 43 4.92 -12.19 -14.50
N PRO A 44 5.38 -11.08 -13.89
CA PRO A 44 4.57 -10.38 -12.90
C PRO A 44 3.36 -9.68 -13.54
N ILE A 45 2.18 -9.86 -12.93
CA ILE A 45 0.97 -9.15 -13.32
C ILE A 45 1.00 -7.76 -12.69
N ASN A 46 0.78 -6.72 -13.49
CA ASN A 46 0.80 -5.33 -13.02
C ASN A 46 -0.57 -4.69 -13.19
N ILE A 47 -1.08 -4.14 -12.09
CA ILE A 47 -2.37 -3.44 -12.03
C ILE A 47 -2.07 -1.98 -11.69
N LEU A 48 -2.39 -1.06 -12.60
CA LEU A 48 -2.20 0.37 -12.39
C LEU A 48 -3.55 1.03 -12.11
N GLU A 49 -3.64 1.70 -10.97
CA GLU A 49 -4.82 2.44 -10.53
C GLU A 49 -4.50 3.93 -10.46
N GLU A 50 -5.39 4.76 -10.99
CA GLU A 50 -5.28 6.22 -10.93
C GLU A 50 -6.44 6.83 -10.15
N SER A 51 -6.12 7.66 -9.16
CA SER A 51 -7.08 8.47 -8.40
C SER A 51 -6.90 9.96 -8.74
N LYS A 52 -7.99 10.66 -9.07
CA LYS A 52 -7.96 12.09 -9.45
C LYS A 52 -8.83 12.91 -8.53
N ALA A 53 -8.33 14.07 -8.13
CA ALA A 53 -9.10 15.03 -7.36
C ALA A 53 -8.66 16.47 -7.67
N ARG A 54 -9.61 17.41 -7.69
CA ARG A 54 -9.33 18.84 -7.79
C ARG A 54 -9.53 19.47 -6.42
N VAL A 55 -8.48 20.07 -5.88
CA VAL A 55 -8.46 20.70 -4.56
C VAL A 55 -8.12 22.17 -4.75
N GLY A 56 -9.12 23.03 -4.62
CA GLY A 56 -9.03 24.42 -5.08
C GLY A 56 -8.73 24.47 -6.58
N LYS A 57 -7.66 25.16 -6.98
CA LYS A 57 -7.21 25.26 -8.38
C LYS A 57 -6.23 24.16 -8.80
N THR A 58 -5.78 23.32 -7.87
CA THR A 58 -4.73 22.32 -8.14
C THR A 58 -5.35 20.96 -8.44
N LEU A 59 -4.93 20.35 -9.56
CA LEU A 59 -5.24 18.95 -9.88
C LEU A 59 -4.24 18.02 -9.19
N TYR A 60 -4.76 17.03 -8.49
CA TYR A 60 -4.00 15.93 -7.90
C TYR A 60 -4.29 14.64 -8.67
N ARG A 61 -3.24 13.87 -8.93
CA ARG A 61 -3.32 12.56 -9.61
C ARG A 61 -2.46 11.56 -8.83
N GLY A 62 -3.08 10.66 -8.08
CA GLY A 62 -2.44 9.58 -7.36
C GLY A 62 -2.37 8.31 -8.21
N PHE A 63 -1.27 7.58 -8.10
CA PHE A 63 -1.04 6.35 -8.82
C PHE A 63 -0.62 5.26 -7.86
N VAL A 64 -1.27 4.12 -7.98
CA VAL A 64 -0.91 2.89 -7.28
C VAL A 64 -0.59 1.84 -8.34
N LEU A 65 0.62 1.30 -8.28
CA LEU A 65 1.00 0.13 -9.04
C LEU A 65 1.00 -1.07 -8.09
N ARG A 66 0.10 -2.02 -8.32
CA ARG A 66 0.11 -3.31 -7.66
C ARG A 66 0.75 -4.33 -8.57
N THR A 67 1.68 -5.11 -8.03
CA THR A 67 2.39 -6.16 -8.75
C THR A 67 2.19 -7.49 -8.04
N LEU A 68 1.72 -8.48 -8.78
CA LEU A 68 1.42 -9.82 -8.31
C LEU A 68 2.38 -10.80 -8.98
N TRP A 69 3.08 -11.62 -8.20
CA TRP A 69 3.97 -12.67 -8.71
C TRP A 69 3.30 -14.04 -8.59
N PRO A 70 3.07 -14.76 -9.70
CA PRO A 70 2.68 -16.17 -9.65
C PRO A 70 3.84 -17.04 -9.12
N TYR A 71 3.55 -18.20 -8.54
CA TYR A 71 4.56 -19.20 -8.14
C TYR A 71 4.77 -20.24 -9.25
N ALA A 72 6.02 -20.65 -9.54
CA ALA A 72 6.30 -21.65 -10.58
C ALA A 72 6.03 -23.10 -10.17
N GLU A 73 6.28 -23.52 -8.92
CA GLU A 73 6.19 -24.95 -8.59
C GLU A 73 4.77 -25.43 -8.26
N ASN A 74 3.78 -24.52 -8.23
CA ASN A 74 2.36 -24.84 -7.99
C ASN A 74 1.45 -24.21 -9.06
N ALA A 75 1.90 -24.16 -10.32
CA ALA A 75 1.11 -23.63 -11.45
C ALA A 75 -0.27 -24.31 -11.61
N ASN A 76 -0.45 -25.51 -11.05
CA ASN A 76 -1.74 -26.21 -11.05
C ASN A 76 -2.77 -25.68 -10.04
N ASN A 77 -2.36 -24.88 -9.04
CA ASN A 77 -3.23 -24.42 -7.95
C ASN A 77 -3.48 -22.90 -7.95
N GLY A 78 -2.90 -22.12 -8.87
CA GLY A 78 -3.23 -20.70 -9.06
C GLY A 78 -2.87 -19.76 -7.90
N LYS A 79 -2.01 -20.16 -6.96
CA LYS A 79 -1.65 -19.33 -5.79
C LYS A 79 -0.65 -18.22 -6.15
N ILE A 80 -0.99 -16.98 -5.83
CA ILE A 80 -0.15 -15.77 -5.95
C ILE A 80 0.70 -15.68 -4.68
N ASN A 81 2.03 -15.62 -4.81
CA ASN A 81 2.92 -15.77 -3.64
C ASN A 81 3.38 -14.44 -3.04
N VAL A 82 3.44 -13.36 -3.83
CA VAL A 82 3.80 -12.05 -3.32
C VAL A 82 3.03 -10.97 -4.06
N SER A 83 2.47 -10.06 -3.28
CA SER A 83 1.83 -8.85 -3.76
C SER A 83 2.64 -7.64 -3.27
N LEU A 84 2.96 -6.73 -4.17
CA LEU A 84 3.61 -5.45 -3.84
C LEU A 84 2.70 -4.31 -4.28
N MET A 85 2.64 -3.26 -3.49
CA MET A 85 2.03 -1.98 -3.83
C MET A 85 3.11 -0.91 -3.86
N CYS A 86 3.13 -0.10 -4.91
CA CYS A 86 3.90 1.14 -4.97
C CYS A 86 2.98 2.33 -5.20
N PHE A 87 3.17 3.39 -4.44
CA PHE A 87 2.37 4.61 -4.51
C PHE A 87 3.24 5.84 -4.84
N GLY A 88 2.66 6.78 -5.59
CA GLY A 88 3.21 8.12 -5.82
C GLY A 88 2.16 9.02 -6.46
N PHE A 89 2.39 10.33 -6.54
CA PHE A 89 1.39 11.23 -7.11
C PHE A 89 1.94 12.51 -7.72
N TYR A 90 1.14 13.12 -8.60
CA TYR A 90 1.33 14.47 -9.09
C TYR A 90 0.48 15.48 -8.32
N LYS A 91 1.10 16.59 -7.93
CA LYS A 91 0.43 17.84 -7.54
C LYS A 91 0.65 18.86 -8.66
N GLY A 92 -0.36 19.13 -9.47
CA GLY A 92 -0.18 19.84 -10.73
C GLY A 92 0.75 19.03 -11.65
N SER A 93 1.90 19.59 -12.00
CA SER A 93 2.93 18.93 -12.80
C SER A 93 4.07 18.31 -11.97
N LYS A 94 4.10 18.55 -10.65
CA LYS A 94 5.21 18.10 -9.79
C LYS A 94 4.95 16.69 -9.27
N TRP A 95 5.90 15.78 -9.54
CA TRP A 95 5.91 14.43 -8.96
C TRP A 95 6.34 14.46 -7.50
N HIS A 96 5.62 13.71 -6.68
CA HIS A 96 5.95 13.41 -5.29
C HIS A 96 6.13 11.90 -5.16
N LYS A 97 7.38 11.49 -4.93
CA LYS A 97 7.75 10.08 -4.68
C LYS A 97 7.03 9.61 -3.43
N GLY A 98 6.28 8.51 -3.53
CA GLY A 98 5.71 7.83 -2.38
C GLY A 98 6.60 6.69 -1.94
N PHE A 99 6.01 5.55 -1.65
CA PHE A 99 6.67 4.38 -1.08
C PHE A 99 6.15 3.10 -1.71
N CYS A 100 6.76 1.97 -1.35
CA CYS A 100 6.25 0.65 -1.67
C CYS A 100 6.09 -0.19 -0.41
N LEU A 101 5.06 -1.05 -0.40
CA LEU A 101 4.77 -2.00 0.66
C LEU A 101 4.55 -3.39 0.07
N GLU A 102 5.09 -4.39 0.73
CA GLU A 102 4.62 -5.77 0.58
C GLU A 102 3.21 -5.86 1.18
N LEU A 103 2.32 -6.44 0.39
CA LEU A 103 0.92 -6.68 0.71
C LEU A 103 0.74 -8.12 1.19
N ASN A 104 -0.39 -8.41 1.84
CA ASN A 104 -0.68 -9.77 2.29
C ASN A 104 -0.81 -10.70 1.07
N PRO A 105 0.08 -11.71 0.91
CA PRO A 105 0.03 -12.61 -0.24
C PRO A 105 -1.18 -13.54 -0.21
N GLU A 106 -1.76 -13.79 0.96
CA GLU A 106 -2.95 -14.64 1.13
C GLU A 106 -4.26 -13.85 0.99
N ALA A 107 -4.20 -12.54 0.73
CA ALA A 107 -5.41 -11.74 0.52
C ALA A 107 -6.12 -12.12 -0.78
N THR A 108 -7.36 -12.62 -0.67
CA THR A 108 -8.22 -12.91 -1.82
C THR A 108 -8.74 -11.62 -2.47
N PHE A 109 -8.76 -10.53 -1.70
CA PHE A 109 -9.09 -9.20 -2.19
C PHE A 109 -8.11 -8.18 -1.61
N SER A 110 -7.60 -7.31 -2.47
CA SER A 110 -6.80 -6.16 -2.07
C SER A 110 -7.24 -4.96 -2.90
N GLN A 111 -7.51 -3.83 -2.25
CA GLN A 111 -7.85 -2.58 -2.91
C GLN A 111 -7.10 -1.43 -2.24
N THR A 112 -6.58 -0.52 -3.06
CA THR A 112 -5.98 0.71 -2.57
C THR A 112 -6.78 1.90 -3.05
N SER A 113 -7.14 2.81 -2.14
CA SER A 113 -7.78 4.08 -2.51
C SER A 113 -6.97 5.26 -1.98
N VAL A 114 -7.00 6.35 -2.74
CA VAL A 114 -6.22 7.55 -2.45
C VAL A 114 -7.13 8.77 -2.54
N ASP A 115 -7.30 9.46 -1.41
CA ASP A 115 -8.08 10.69 -1.31
C ASP A 115 -7.18 11.91 -1.11
N PHE A 116 -7.44 12.96 -1.88
CA PHE A 116 -6.78 14.25 -1.73
C PHE A 116 -7.74 15.29 -1.13
N LYS A 117 -7.29 15.99 -0.09
CA LYS A 117 -7.97 17.12 0.55
C LYS A 117 -7.01 18.32 0.60
N GLN A 118 -7.52 19.50 0.95
CA GLN A 118 -6.78 20.77 0.95
C GLN A 118 -5.40 20.68 1.62
N ASP A 119 -5.34 20.03 2.79
CA ASP A 119 -4.11 19.94 3.58
C ASP A 119 -3.76 18.50 3.97
N ALA A 120 -4.29 17.51 3.25
CA ALA A 120 -4.04 16.11 3.56
C ALA A 120 -4.19 15.20 2.35
N LEU A 121 -3.42 14.12 2.37
CA LEU A 121 -3.56 12.95 1.52
C LEU A 121 -3.89 11.76 2.42
N THR A 122 -4.90 10.97 2.08
CA THR A 122 -5.22 9.74 2.80
C THR A 122 -5.11 8.56 1.85
N LEU A 123 -4.28 7.59 2.20
CA LEU A 123 -4.16 6.32 1.50
C LEU A 123 -4.82 5.25 2.36
N ARG A 124 -5.70 4.45 1.76
CA ARG A 124 -6.34 3.30 2.41
C ARG A 124 -5.99 2.03 1.68
N ILE A 125 -5.56 1.03 2.43
CA ILE A 125 -5.23 -0.31 1.95
C ILE A 125 -6.24 -1.23 2.59
N ASN A 126 -7.14 -1.80 1.79
CA ASN A 126 -8.17 -2.71 2.24
C ASN A 126 -7.82 -4.10 1.72
N GLU A 127 -7.47 -5.00 2.62
CA GLU A 127 -7.16 -6.40 2.33
C GLU A 127 -8.15 -7.30 3.04
N TYR A 128 -8.61 -8.31 2.33
CA TYR A 128 -9.47 -9.35 2.86
C TYR A 128 -8.88 -10.70 2.48
N ALA A 129 -8.76 -11.59 3.46
CA ALA A 129 -8.28 -12.94 3.32
C ALA A 129 -9.29 -13.90 3.96
N ILE A 130 -9.37 -15.11 3.40
CA ILE A 130 -10.11 -16.22 4.01
C ILE A 130 -9.07 -17.30 4.35
N GLU A 131 -8.91 -17.58 5.64
CA GLU A 131 -7.99 -18.61 6.11
C GLU A 131 -8.75 -19.60 7.00
N CYS A 132 -8.76 -20.89 6.62
CA CYS A 132 -9.38 -21.97 7.42
C CYS A 132 -10.82 -21.68 7.90
N ASP A 133 -11.65 -21.09 7.03
CA ASP A 133 -13.04 -20.64 7.29
C ASP A 133 -13.19 -19.37 8.15
N TRP A 134 -12.09 -18.65 8.41
CA TRP A 134 -12.10 -17.35 9.09
C TRP A 134 -11.87 -16.21 8.10
N GLU A 135 -12.72 -15.18 8.20
CA GLU A 135 -12.58 -13.94 7.44
C GLU A 135 -11.64 -12.98 8.17
N HIS A 136 -10.52 -12.62 7.55
CA HIS A 136 -9.64 -11.58 8.05
C HIS A 136 -9.79 -10.31 7.23
N ARG A 137 -10.14 -9.20 7.89
CA ARG A 137 -10.23 -7.87 7.28
C ARG A 137 -9.14 -6.99 7.84
N ASN A 138 -8.31 -6.46 6.95
CA ASN A 138 -7.29 -5.47 7.28
C ASN A 138 -7.55 -4.18 6.51
N LEU A 139 -7.93 -3.11 7.22
CA LEU A 139 -7.98 -1.77 6.65
C LEU A 139 -6.89 -0.90 7.26
N GLU A 140 -5.81 -0.66 6.52
CA GLU A 140 -4.77 0.29 6.90
C GLU A 140 -5.07 1.69 6.37
N ILE A 141 -4.90 2.70 7.22
CA ILE A 141 -5.16 4.09 6.90
C ILE A 141 -3.93 4.94 7.20
N LEU A 142 -3.30 5.48 6.16
CA LEU A 142 -2.15 6.37 6.26
C LEU A 142 -2.58 7.79 5.86
N THR A 143 -2.43 8.75 6.77
CA THR A 143 -2.70 10.17 6.47
C THR A 143 -1.40 10.95 6.41
N PHE A 144 -1.18 11.66 5.32
CA PHE A 144 -0.01 12.51 5.10
C PHE A 144 -0.39 13.98 4.99
N LYS A 145 0.47 14.87 5.49
CA LYS A 145 0.33 16.31 5.33
C LYS A 145 1.58 16.96 4.70
N PRO A 146 1.42 18.04 3.93
CA PRO A 146 2.57 18.75 3.37
C PRO A 146 3.38 19.42 4.48
N SER A 147 4.71 19.32 4.40
CA SER A 147 5.66 20.01 5.28
C SER A 147 6.92 20.32 4.50
N LYS A 148 7.21 21.62 4.29
CA LYS A 148 8.42 22.11 3.58
C LYS A 148 8.64 21.43 2.21
N GLY A 149 7.57 21.29 1.41
CA GLY A 149 7.63 20.72 0.06
C GLY A 149 7.67 19.19 -0.02
N ARG A 150 7.72 18.49 1.12
CA ARG A 150 7.59 17.03 1.26
C ARG A 150 6.26 16.68 1.93
N TYR A 151 5.95 15.40 2.03
CA TYR A 151 4.78 14.89 2.77
C TYR A 151 5.24 14.08 3.96
N VAL A 152 4.63 14.34 5.13
CA VAL A 152 4.97 13.69 6.40
C VAL A 152 3.76 12.87 6.84
N LEU A 153 4.02 11.66 7.32
CA LEU A 153 3.02 10.80 7.94
C LEU A 153 2.50 11.51 9.19
N GLN A 154 1.24 11.90 9.15
CA GLN A 154 0.54 12.58 10.23
C GLN A 154 -0.07 11.58 11.20
N SER A 155 -0.63 10.48 10.66
CA SER A 155 -1.18 9.37 11.43
C SER A 155 -1.18 8.07 10.64
N TYR A 156 -1.12 6.96 11.36
CA TYR A 156 -1.28 5.60 10.86
C TYR A 156 -2.15 4.81 11.83
N SER A 157 -3.14 4.12 11.28
CA SER A 157 -4.11 3.31 12.03
C SER A 157 -4.61 2.13 11.21
N ARG A 158 -5.23 1.16 11.89
CA ARG A 158 -5.81 -0.03 11.29
C ARG A 158 -7.21 -0.31 11.84
N VAL A 159 -8.04 -1.00 11.07
CA VAL A 159 -9.28 -1.65 11.54
C VAL A 159 -9.13 -3.15 11.28
N ASN A 160 -9.44 -3.99 12.28
CA ASN A 160 -9.33 -5.44 12.25
C ASN A 160 -10.60 -6.13 12.72
N ASP A 161 -11.02 -7.17 11.99
CA ASP A 161 -11.96 -8.28 12.28
C ASP A 161 -13.28 -8.00 13.04
N SER A 162 -13.46 -6.82 13.65
CA SER A 162 -14.65 -6.34 14.35
C SER A 162 -14.89 -4.87 13.98
N ASP A 163 -16.05 -4.62 13.37
CA ASP A 163 -16.35 -3.44 12.56
C ASP A 163 -16.73 -2.17 13.36
N GLN A 164 -15.97 -1.74 14.37
CA GLN A 164 -16.16 -0.38 14.97
C GLN A 164 -14.90 0.34 15.46
N ASP A 165 -13.83 -0.38 15.81
CA ASP A 165 -12.67 0.25 16.46
C ASP A 165 -11.50 0.49 15.49
N ILE A 166 -10.98 1.73 15.50
CA ILE A 166 -9.77 2.12 14.78
C ILE A 166 -8.61 2.09 15.77
N ASP A 167 -7.65 1.20 15.57
CA ASP A 167 -6.43 1.11 16.39
C ASP A 167 -5.39 2.15 15.95
N PRO A 168 -5.07 3.16 16.79
CA PRO A 168 -4.18 4.25 16.41
C PRO A 168 -2.73 3.95 16.79
N PHE A 169 -1.98 3.34 15.88
CA PHE A 169 -0.56 3.04 16.08
C PHE A 169 0.30 4.30 16.17
N TYR A 170 0.05 5.30 15.32
CA TYR A 170 0.88 6.49 15.26
C TYR A 170 0.10 7.79 15.06
N ARG A 171 0.56 8.82 15.76
CA ARG A 171 0.17 10.21 15.55
C ARG A 171 1.41 11.07 15.76
N GLN A 172 1.79 11.88 14.77
CA GLN A 172 3.01 12.69 14.85
C GLN A 172 3.11 13.59 16.10
N LYS A 173 1.97 14.06 16.64
CA LYS A 173 1.96 14.84 17.89
C LYS A 173 2.39 14.05 19.13
N ARG A 174 2.35 12.71 19.08
CA ARG A 174 2.62 11.80 20.22
C ARG A 174 4.11 11.75 20.57
N ASP A 175 4.99 11.73 19.58
CA ASP A 175 6.44 11.60 19.78
C ASP A 175 7.26 12.72 19.12
N GLY A 176 6.62 13.60 18.36
CA GLY A 176 7.25 14.71 17.64
C GLY A 176 8.12 14.29 16.45
N LYS A 177 8.18 12.99 16.12
CA LYS A 177 9.04 12.48 15.04
C LYS A 177 8.41 12.76 13.69
N LYS A 178 9.23 13.00 12.67
CA LYS A 178 8.76 13.20 11.29
C LYS A 178 9.16 12.00 10.47
N ILE A 179 8.17 11.24 10.02
CA ILE A 179 8.36 10.15 9.07
C ILE A 179 7.91 10.68 7.72
N TYR A 180 8.84 10.82 6.79
CA TYR A 180 8.51 11.30 5.44
C TYR A 180 7.89 10.16 4.62
N MET A 181 6.97 10.50 3.73
CA MET A 181 6.20 9.53 2.94
C MET A 181 7.10 8.56 2.18
N GLU A 182 8.18 9.03 1.57
CA GLU A 182 9.15 8.23 0.82
C GLU A 182 10.04 7.32 1.67
N GLN A 183 9.96 7.44 3.01
CA GLN A 183 10.70 6.59 3.95
C GLN A 183 9.85 5.44 4.49
N ILE A 184 8.56 5.40 4.15
CA ILE A 184 7.66 4.32 4.56
C ILE A 184 8.10 3.01 3.90
N LYS A 185 8.12 1.95 4.70
CA LYS A 185 8.36 0.55 4.33
C LYS A 185 7.72 -0.34 5.39
N ASN A 186 7.54 -1.63 5.12
CA ASN A 186 6.88 -2.57 6.05
C ASN A 186 7.47 -2.51 7.47
N SER A 187 8.80 -2.50 7.61
CA SER A 187 9.46 -2.39 8.93
C SER A 187 9.20 -1.08 9.69
N VAL A 188 8.93 0.03 8.99
CA VAL A 188 8.53 1.28 9.66
C VAL A 188 7.13 1.14 10.22
N LEU A 189 6.19 0.59 9.45
CA LEU A 189 4.81 0.40 9.91
C LEU A 189 4.74 -0.62 11.05
N GLN A 190 5.45 -1.74 10.93
CA GLN A 190 5.57 -2.75 11.99
C GLN A 190 6.15 -2.13 13.28
N GLY A 191 7.22 -1.34 13.19
CA GLY A 191 7.78 -0.67 14.36
C GLY A 191 6.82 0.31 15.03
N LEU A 192 5.94 0.97 14.26
CA LEU A 192 4.87 1.82 14.80
C LEU A 192 3.79 0.98 15.51
N GLN A 193 3.42 -0.18 14.95
CA GLN A 193 2.48 -1.11 15.56
C GLN A 193 3.02 -1.64 16.89
N ASP A 194 4.24 -2.19 16.87
CA ASP A 194 4.92 -2.71 18.06
C ASP A 194 5.02 -1.67 19.17
N HIS A 195 5.36 -0.43 18.81
CA HIS A 195 5.40 0.66 19.79
C HIS A 195 4.00 0.98 20.35
N GLY A 196 2.96 0.93 19.51
CA GLY A 196 1.57 1.09 19.93
C GLY A 196 1.17 0.04 20.97
N TYR A 197 1.44 -1.24 20.70
CA TYR A 197 1.16 -2.36 21.61
C TYR A 197 2.00 -2.29 22.88
N LYS A 198 3.32 -2.08 22.79
CA LYS A 198 4.21 -1.96 23.97
C LYS A 198 3.87 -0.80 24.89
N LYS A 199 3.21 0.24 24.39
CA LYS A 199 2.72 1.37 25.18
C LYS A 199 1.27 1.22 25.63
N HIS A 200 0.64 0.07 25.35
CA HIS A 200 -0.77 -0.20 25.63
C HIS A 200 -1.71 0.87 25.07
N TYR A 201 -1.34 1.47 23.93
CA TYR A 201 -2.20 2.42 23.22
C TYR A 201 -3.19 1.74 22.29
N CYS A 202 -2.97 0.45 22.01
CA CYS A 202 -3.82 -0.44 21.21
C CYS A 202 -4.06 -1.70 22.03
N GLN A 203 -5.21 -2.34 21.84
CA GLN A 203 -5.57 -3.59 22.50
C GLN A 203 -5.70 -4.68 21.43
N THR A 204 -5.11 -5.85 21.65
CA THR A 204 -5.35 -7.00 20.78
C THR A 204 -6.79 -7.51 20.93
N TRP A 205 -7.21 -8.39 20.03
CA TRP A 205 -8.50 -9.07 20.18
C TRP A 205 -8.58 -9.84 21.52
N GLU A 206 -7.49 -10.53 21.87
CA GLU A 206 -7.34 -11.23 23.16
C GLU A 206 -7.40 -10.27 24.36
N ASP A 207 -6.76 -9.09 24.27
CA ASP A 207 -6.81 -8.08 25.33
C ASP A 207 -8.25 -7.56 25.57
N LYS A 208 -9.08 -7.49 24.52
CA LYS A 208 -10.47 -7.00 24.60
C LYS A 208 -11.46 -8.08 25.05
N ASN A 209 -11.31 -9.30 24.56
CA ASN A 209 -12.29 -10.37 24.74
C ASN A 209 -11.88 -11.40 25.81
N GLY A 210 -10.66 -11.29 26.35
CA GLY A 210 -10.07 -12.28 27.23
C GLY A 210 -9.43 -13.42 26.45
N ILE A 211 -8.57 -14.19 27.13
CA ILE A 211 -8.11 -15.49 26.65
C ILE A 211 -9.24 -16.48 26.98
N GLU A 212 -9.84 -17.12 25.97
CA GLU A 212 -10.77 -18.25 26.18
C GLU A 212 -10.05 -19.49 26.75
#